data_AF-A0AAE0VUI3-F1
#
_entry.id   AF-A0AAE0VUI3-F1
#
_cell.length_a   1.000
_cell.length_b   1.000
_cell.length_c   1.000
_cell.angle_alpha   90.00
_cell.angle_beta   90.00
_cell.angle_gamma   90.00
#
_symmetry.space_group_name_H-M   'P 1'
#
loop_
_entity.id
_entity.type
_entity.pdbx_description
1 polymer ?
#
loop_
_entity_poly.entity_id
_entity_poly.type
_entity_poly.pdbx_seq_one_letter_code
_entity_poly.pdbx_strand_id
1 'polypeptide(L)'
;MEQIQLDNVRNFWSLNYEDRWCLYRYWRQRYINELEDDFVRQAELCEDAMKMYKEAKIKEDGFILQQADIIGMTTTCAVRYQPVLQEIGPRIIIVEEAAEILESHVITTLSEHCQHLILIGDHEQLRPNPATYTLAKDYKLDISLFERMVNNGIQCDCLEEQHRMRPEISMLLQHIYRNLRDHESLAEYEHIRGVGSNIFFIDHTQEELPDADQKSHLNKHEARYVAALCKYLLRQGYSPNQITVLTTYYGQLFCLNNMMTTSDFNGVKVTVVDNYQGEEKDIILLSLVRSNREGRIGFLKISNRICVALSRAKKGFYVIGNFSFLARHSELWRNIVETLKTEKRLGEALTLHCQNHLNDGFKAVFAQDFKTFAPEGGCKKDCKTRCKFPMTRTLPICGHTVTLKCCDDIAGVKCPMPYKQRWSCGHVCQRSCGEMHTTTCLEVLEEILECGHKIHIQCYESKFKEICTEKCTLPLTCGHTRHKMCGKSMITINIARRQ
;
A
#
# COMPACT_ATOMS: atom_id res chain seq x y z
N MET A 1 59.41 23.71 -15.56
CA MET A 1 60.45 22.67 -15.61
C MET A 1 60.00 21.53 -16.51
N GLU A 2 60.89 20.99 -17.34
CA GLU A 2 60.64 19.75 -18.09
C GLU A 2 60.59 18.55 -17.12
N GLN A 3 59.83 17.49 -17.45
CA GLN A 3 59.63 16.30 -16.61
C GLN A 3 60.96 15.72 -16.05
N ILE A 4 62.01 15.72 -16.88
CA ILE A 4 63.35 15.21 -16.56
C ILE A 4 64.06 16.04 -15.46
N GLN A 5 63.73 17.33 -15.33
CA GLN A 5 64.30 18.20 -14.29
C GLN A 5 63.61 18.02 -12.94
N LEU A 6 62.34 17.60 -12.92
CA LEU A 6 61.54 17.38 -11.71
C LEU A 6 61.92 16.08 -10.98
N ASP A 7 62.26 15.01 -11.72
CA ASP A 7 62.68 13.73 -11.14
C ASP A 7 64.05 13.79 -10.42
N ASN A 8 64.85 14.83 -10.67
CA ASN A 8 66.21 14.97 -10.16
C ASN A 8 66.33 15.97 -8.97
N VAL A 9 65.23 16.53 -8.48
CA VAL A 9 65.24 17.47 -7.35
C VAL A 9 65.54 16.74 -6.04
N ARG A 10 66.75 16.93 -5.49
CA ARG A 10 67.17 16.32 -4.21
C ARG A 10 66.88 17.18 -2.98
N ASN A 11 66.64 18.48 -3.15
CA ASN A 11 66.37 19.40 -2.05
C ASN A 11 65.14 20.27 -2.38
N PHE A 12 64.04 20.03 -1.67
CA PHE A 12 62.78 20.76 -1.84
C PHE A 12 62.92 22.25 -1.50
N TRP A 13 63.75 22.58 -0.50
CA TRP A 13 63.85 23.93 0.06
C TRP A 13 64.67 24.89 -0.82
N SER A 14 65.46 24.37 -1.76
CA SER A 14 66.21 25.18 -2.72
C SER A 14 65.37 25.68 -3.91
N LEU A 15 64.13 25.21 -4.06
CA LEU A 15 63.20 25.66 -5.10
C LEU A 15 62.44 26.93 -4.68
N ASN A 16 62.10 27.78 -5.65
CA ASN A 16 61.18 28.91 -5.45
C ASN A 16 59.72 28.42 -5.25
N TYR A 17 58.82 29.34 -4.89
CA TYR A 17 57.43 28.99 -4.57
C TYR A 17 56.67 28.35 -5.75
N GLU A 18 56.84 28.85 -6.97
CA GLU A 18 56.15 28.32 -8.16
C GLU A 18 56.66 26.92 -8.54
N ASP A 19 57.97 26.70 -8.45
CA ASP A 19 58.59 25.40 -8.73
C ASP A 19 58.20 24.32 -7.71
N ARG A 20 58.00 24.70 -6.43
CA ARG A 20 57.46 23.79 -5.40
C ARG A 20 56.04 23.35 -5.72
N TRP A 21 55.18 24.26 -6.19
CA TRP A 21 53.81 23.91 -6.62
C TRP A 21 53.81 23.04 -7.86
N CYS A 22 54.72 23.28 -8.81
CA CYS A 22 54.90 22.40 -9.97
C CYS A 22 55.31 20.99 -9.54
N LEU A 23 56.25 20.85 -8.61
CA LEU A 23 56.70 19.56 -8.07
C LEU A 23 55.60 18.84 -7.29
N TYR A 24 54.83 19.55 -6.46
CA TYR A 24 53.67 18.97 -5.75
C TYR A 24 52.61 18.46 -6.73
N ARG A 25 52.25 19.24 -7.76
CA ARG A 25 51.27 18.82 -8.78
C ARG A 25 51.77 17.60 -9.55
N TYR A 26 53.06 17.53 -9.86
CA TYR A 26 53.69 16.39 -10.49
C TYR A 26 53.61 15.13 -9.62
N TRP A 27 54.02 15.20 -8.34
CA TRP A 27 53.92 14.07 -7.41
C TRP A 27 52.48 13.63 -7.18
N ARG A 28 51.56 14.58 -7.03
CA ARG A 28 50.12 14.29 -6.90
C ARG A 28 49.60 13.57 -8.14
N GLN A 29 49.94 14.04 -9.34
CA GLN A 29 49.50 13.39 -10.58
C GLN A 29 50.10 12.00 -10.71
N ARG A 30 51.39 11.83 -10.39
CA ARG A 30 52.05 10.52 -10.39
C ARG A 30 51.39 9.54 -9.42
N TYR A 31 51.12 9.97 -8.19
CA TYR A 31 50.44 9.14 -7.19
C TYR A 31 49.01 8.79 -7.59
N ILE A 32 48.28 9.74 -8.21
CA ILE A 32 46.95 9.47 -8.77
C ILE A 32 47.05 8.43 -9.88
N ASN A 33 48.00 8.55 -10.81
CA ASN A 33 48.17 7.58 -11.88
C ASN A 33 48.52 6.18 -11.34
N GLU A 34 49.41 6.10 -10.34
CA GLU A 34 49.73 4.82 -9.67
C GLU A 34 48.49 4.19 -9.01
N LEU A 35 47.63 4.99 -8.37
CA LEU A 35 46.36 4.52 -7.79
C LEU A 35 45.32 4.13 -8.86
N GLU A 36 45.26 4.87 -9.97
CA GLU A 36 44.37 4.56 -11.11
C GLU A 36 44.78 3.23 -11.75
N ASP A 37 46.07 3.02 -12.00
CA ASP A 37 46.61 1.76 -12.53
C ASP A 37 46.33 0.58 -11.57
N ASP A 38 46.51 0.78 -10.27
CA ASP A 38 46.19 -0.21 -9.26
C ASP A 38 44.69 -0.52 -9.18
N PHE A 39 43.84 0.51 -9.28
CA PHE A 39 42.38 0.37 -9.30
C PHE A 39 41.91 -0.41 -10.53
N VAL A 40 42.41 -0.05 -11.73
CA VAL A 40 42.09 -0.74 -12.98
C VAL A 40 42.47 -2.22 -12.88
N ARG A 41 43.69 -2.52 -12.40
CA ARG A 41 44.14 -3.90 -12.22
C ARG A 41 43.25 -4.69 -11.25
N GLN A 42 42.82 -4.09 -10.14
CA GLN A 42 41.92 -4.76 -9.19
C GLN A 42 40.50 -4.93 -9.76
N ALA A 43 40.02 -3.95 -10.54
CA ALA A 43 38.73 -4.04 -11.22
C ALA A 43 38.72 -5.19 -12.24
N GLU A 44 39.77 -5.33 -13.05
CA GLU A 44 39.93 -6.44 -14.01
C GLU A 44 39.94 -7.80 -13.31
N LEU A 45 40.71 -7.97 -12.24
CA LEU A 45 40.74 -9.21 -11.45
C LEU A 45 39.37 -9.55 -10.85
N CYS A 46 38.63 -8.54 -10.40
CA CYS A 46 37.28 -8.69 -9.87
C CYS A 46 36.29 -9.11 -10.97
N GLU A 47 36.36 -8.48 -12.14
CA GLU A 47 35.52 -8.83 -13.30
C GLU A 47 35.77 -10.27 -13.76
N ASP A 48 37.03 -10.70 -13.84
CA ASP A 48 37.39 -12.07 -14.19
C ASP A 48 36.87 -13.09 -13.16
N ALA A 49 37.07 -12.81 -11.87
CA ALA A 49 36.54 -13.66 -10.80
C ALA A 49 35.01 -13.74 -10.83
N MET A 50 34.32 -12.62 -11.07
CA MET A 50 32.86 -12.58 -11.22
C MET A 50 32.38 -13.37 -12.44
N LYS A 51 33.12 -13.33 -13.55
CA LYS A 51 32.82 -14.11 -14.76
C LYS A 51 32.94 -15.61 -14.48
N MET A 52 34.05 -16.05 -13.89
CA MET A 52 34.25 -17.45 -13.51
C MET A 52 33.16 -17.96 -12.56
N TYR A 53 32.79 -17.16 -11.56
CA TYR A 53 31.70 -17.50 -10.63
C TYR A 53 30.36 -17.66 -11.35
N LYS A 54 30.01 -16.73 -12.26
CA LYS A 54 28.77 -16.81 -13.05
C LYS A 54 28.74 -18.06 -13.93
N GLU A 55 29.83 -18.39 -14.60
CA GLU A 55 29.94 -19.59 -15.44
C GLU A 55 29.79 -20.88 -14.62
N ALA A 56 30.41 -20.95 -13.43
CA ALA A 56 30.26 -22.08 -12.52
C ALA A 56 28.80 -22.24 -12.06
N LYS A 57 28.15 -21.12 -11.70
CA LYS A 57 26.76 -21.13 -11.26
C LYS A 57 25.78 -21.54 -12.36
N ILE A 58 26.00 -21.08 -13.60
CA ILE A 58 25.19 -21.49 -14.77
C ILE A 58 25.27 -23.01 -14.96
N LYS A 59 26.47 -23.61 -14.84
CA LYS A 59 26.65 -25.07 -14.96
C LYS A 59 25.98 -25.82 -13.82
N GLU A 60 26.10 -25.33 -12.60
CA GLU A 60 25.44 -25.91 -11.43
C GLU A 60 23.91 -25.87 -11.59
N ASP A 61 23.36 -24.70 -11.91
CA ASP A 61 21.93 -24.50 -12.15
C ASP A 61 21.44 -25.40 -13.31
N GLY A 62 22.21 -25.50 -14.39
CA GLY A 62 21.92 -26.40 -15.51
C GLY A 62 21.86 -27.86 -15.11
N PHE A 63 22.84 -28.35 -14.34
CA PHE A 63 22.86 -29.73 -13.86
C PHE A 63 21.66 -30.07 -12.96
N ILE A 64 21.24 -29.12 -12.11
CA ILE A 64 20.07 -29.29 -11.24
C ILE A 64 18.78 -29.29 -12.06
N LEU A 65 18.62 -28.32 -12.96
CA LEU A 65 17.40 -28.14 -13.74
C LEU A 65 17.19 -29.26 -14.77
N GLN A 66 18.26 -29.85 -15.33
CA GLN A 66 18.18 -31.01 -16.22
C GLN A 66 17.54 -32.24 -15.55
N GLN A 67 17.54 -32.32 -14.22
CA GLN A 67 16.96 -33.43 -13.48
C GLN A 67 15.46 -33.25 -13.20
N ALA A 68 14.90 -32.07 -13.45
CA ALA A 68 13.51 -31.76 -13.18
C ALA A 68 12.62 -32.13 -14.38
N ASP A 69 11.44 -32.70 -14.10
CA ASP A 69 10.43 -32.98 -15.13
C ASP A 69 9.74 -31.69 -15.61
N ILE A 70 9.58 -30.71 -14.72
CA ILE A 70 8.93 -29.43 -14.97
C ILE A 70 9.77 -28.32 -14.37
N ILE A 71 10.08 -27.30 -15.17
CA ILE A 71 10.79 -26.11 -14.74
C ILE A 71 9.82 -24.92 -14.81
N GLY A 72 9.36 -24.45 -13.65
CA GLY A 72 8.54 -23.26 -13.53
C GLY A 72 9.39 -22.01 -13.31
N MET A 73 9.20 -20.97 -14.12
CA MET A 73 9.88 -19.68 -13.96
C MET A 73 9.08 -18.53 -14.55
N THR A 74 9.29 -17.32 -14.04
CA THR A 74 8.74 -16.10 -14.65
C THR A 74 9.47 -15.79 -15.95
N THR A 75 8.83 -15.09 -16.88
CA THR A 75 9.42 -14.74 -18.19
C THR A 75 10.74 -13.99 -18.05
N THR A 76 10.82 -13.03 -17.11
CA THR A 76 12.05 -12.27 -16.86
C THR A 76 13.18 -13.16 -16.35
N CYS A 77 12.84 -14.17 -15.55
CA CYS A 77 13.80 -15.17 -15.11
C CYS A 77 14.26 -16.03 -16.30
N ALA A 78 13.34 -16.46 -17.15
CA ALA A 78 13.64 -17.24 -18.34
C ALA A 78 14.60 -16.51 -19.30
N VAL A 79 14.43 -15.20 -19.49
CA VAL A 79 15.39 -14.38 -20.26
C VAL A 79 16.77 -14.34 -19.60
N ARG A 80 16.83 -14.20 -18.26
CA ARG A 80 18.11 -14.21 -17.53
C ARG A 80 18.81 -15.57 -17.60
N TYR A 81 18.04 -16.65 -17.56
CA TYR A 81 18.50 -18.04 -17.59
C TYR A 81 18.57 -18.61 -19.01
N GLN A 82 18.50 -17.77 -20.03
CA GLN A 82 18.53 -18.18 -21.43
C GLN A 82 19.69 -19.13 -21.75
N PRO A 83 20.96 -18.91 -21.31
CA PRO A 83 22.03 -19.84 -21.60
C PRO A 83 21.79 -21.25 -21.04
N VAL A 84 21.23 -21.33 -19.83
CA VAL A 84 20.89 -22.60 -19.17
C VAL A 84 19.74 -23.30 -19.90
N LEU A 85 18.72 -22.54 -20.30
CA LEU A 85 17.58 -23.08 -21.05
C LEU A 85 17.98 -23.59 -22.44
N GLN A 86 18.94 -22.95 -23.11
CA GLN A 86 19.47 -23.47 -24.37
C GLN A 86 20.20 -24.80 -24.18
N GLU A 87 20.96 -24.95 -23.09
CA GLU A 87 21.67 -26.20 -22.78
C GLU A 87 20.71 -27.34 -22.37
N ILE A 88 19.66 -27.03 -21.61
CA ILE A 88 18.61 -27.99 -21.25
C ILE A 88 17.81 -28.42 -22.48
N GLY A 89 17.56 -27.48 -23.40
CA GLY A 89 16.76 -27.70 -24.60
C GLY A 89 15.33 -28.21 -24.36
N PRO A 90 14.47 -27.49 -23.60
CA PRO A 90 13.08 -27.91 -23.40
C PRO A 90 12.34 -28.06 -24.74
N ARG A 91 11.78 -29.24 -24.98
CA ARG A 91 11.03 -29.55 -26.20
C ARG A 91 9.61 -28.97 -26.20
N ILE A 92 9.03 -28.80 -25.01
CA ILE A 92 7.69 -28.28 -24.81
C ILE A 92 7.81 -27.05 -23.92
N ILE A 93 7.24 -25.94 -24.38
CA ILE A 93 7.21 -24.68 -23.63
C ILE A 93 5.75 -24.26 -23.48
N ILE A 94 5.32 -24.06 -22.24
CA ILE A 94 3.98 -23.57 -21.90
C ILE A 94 4.15 -22.16 -21.37
N VAL A 95 3.41 -21.21 -21.96
CA VAL A 95 3.39 -19.81 -21.55
C VAL A 95 1.98 -19.49 -21.06
N GLU A 96 1.84 -19.34 -19.75
CA GLU A 96 0.62 -18.85 -19.09
C GLU A 96 0.56 -17.31 -19.15
N GLU A 97 -0.66 -16.74 -19.19
CA GLU A 97 -0.89 -15.29 -19.36
C GLU A 97 -0.17 -14.72 -20.60
N ALA A 98 -0.08 -15.50 -21.68
CA ALA A 98 0.65 -15.17 -22.90
C ALA A 98 0.20 -13.86 -23.56
N ALA A 99 -1.03 -13.44 -23.31
CA ALA A 99 -1.57 -12.18 -23.79
C ALA A 99 -0.95 -10.94 -23.10
N GLU A 100 -0.48 -11.07 -21.86
CA GLU A 100 0.13 -9.99 -21.07
C GLU A 100 1.67 -9.95 -21.21
N ILE A 101 2.27 -10.96 -21.86
CA ILE A 101 3.71 -11.10 -21.99
C ILE A 101 4.22 -10.41 -23.26
N LEU A 102 5.28 -9.59 -23.11
CA LEU A 102 5.98 -9.00 -24.25
C LEU A 102 6.47 -10.10 -25.19
N GLU A 103 6.20 -9.93 -26.48
CA GLU A 103 6.64 -10.87 -27.51
C GLU A 103 8.14 -11.18 -27.43
N SER A 104 8.96 -10.17 -27.16
CA SER A 104 10.41 -10.32 -27.03
C SER A 104 10.81 -11.30 -25.91
N HIS A 105 10.05 -11.35 -24.82
CA HIS A 105 10.31 -12.28 -23.72
C HIS A 105 9.99 -13.73 -24.12
N VAL A 106 8.95 -13.96 -24.94
CA VAL A 106 8.64 -15.31 -25.42
C VAL A 106 9.68 -15.76 -26.43
N ILE A 107 10.04 -14.92 -27.40
CA ILE A 107 10.99 -15.29 -28.46
C ILE A 107 12.37 -15.63 -27.88
N THR A 108 12.83 -14.89 -26.88
CA THR A 108 14.16 -15.09 -26.28
C THR A 108 14.27 -16.37 -25.44
N THR A 109 13.15 -16.95 -25.02
CA THR A 109 13.14 -18.21 -24.25
C THR A 109 13.01 -19.44 -25.14
N LEU A 110 12.65 -19.28 -26.42
CA LEU A 110 12.63 -20.37 -27.38
C LEU A 110 14.06 -20.82 -27.71
N SER A 111 14.25 -22.13 -27.77
CA SER A 111 15.48 -22.78 -28.24
C SER A 111 15.23 -23.46 -29.58
N GLU A 112 16.29 -23.82 -30.29
CA GLU A 112 16.19 -24.66 -31.50
C GLU A 112 15.62 -26.07 -31.20
N HIS A 113 15.62 -26.47 -29.93
CA HIS A 113 15.06 -27.74 -29.47
C HIS A 113 13.54 -27.68 -29.20
N CYS A 114 12.94 -26.49 -29.19
CA CYS A 114 11.51 -26.33 -28.96
C CYS A 114 10.70 -26.91 -30.11
N GLN A 115 9.90 -27.94 -29.83
CA GLN A 115 9.04 -28.63 -30.80
C GLN A 115 7.56 -28.27 -30.63
N HIS A 116 7.14 -27.88 -29.42
CA HIS A 116 5.75 -27.52 -29.13
C HIS A 116 5.71 -26.30 -28.22
N LEU A 117 5.15 -25.20 -28.74
CA LEU A 117 4.88 -23.98 -27.97
C LEU A 117 3.37 -23.89 -27.71
N ILE A 118 2.99 -23.85 -26.44
CA ILE A 118 1.60 -23.72 -26.00
C ILE A 118 1.47 -22.34 -25.35
N LEU A 119 0.65 -21.47 -25.96
CA LEU A 119 0.37 -20.14 -25.46
C LEU A 119 -1.05 -20.13 -24.88
N ILE A 120 -1.18 -19.86 -23.59
CA ILE A 120 -2.45 -19.76 -22.88
C ILE A 120 -2.61 -18.31 -22.45
N GLY A 121 -3.67 -17.65 -22.91
CA GLY A 121 -3.90 -16.26 -22.56
C GLY A 121 -5.23 -15.75 -23.08
N ASP A 122 -5.54 -14.51 -22.71
CA ASP A 122 -6.77 -13.83 -23.07
C ASP A 122 -6.45 -12.45 -23.65
N HIS A 123 -6.55 -12.32 -24.97
CA HIS A 123 -6.24 -11.09 -25.70
C HIS A 123 -7.26 -9.96 -25.49
N GLU A 124 -8.42 -10.27 -24.87
CA GLU A 124 -9.42 -9.28 -24.45
C GLU A 124 -9.15 -8.76 -23.02
N GLN A 125 -8.16 -9.32 -22.29
CA GLN A 125 -7.67 -8.82 -21.00
C GLN A 125 -6.40 -7.97 -21.17
N LEU A 126 -5.61 -7.72 -20.11
CA LEU A 126 -4.50 -6.77 -20.18
C LEU A 126 -3.44 -7.22 -21.21
N ARG A 127 -2.94 -6.21 -21.92
CA ARG A 127 -1.80 -6.31 -22.82
C ARG A 127 -0.49 -6.08 -22.07
N PRO A 128 0.66 -6.47 -22.63
CA PRO A 128 1.96 -6.12 -22.10
C PRO A 128 2.12 -4.62 -21.97
N ASN A 129 2.88 -4.17 -20.97
CA ASN A 129 3.13 -2.76 -20.72
C ASN A 129 4.58 -2.38 -21.08
N PRO A 130 4.83 -1.73 -22.24
CA PRO A 130 6.16 -1.27 -22.61
C PRO A 130 6.70 -0.17 -21.68
N ALA A 131 8.03 -0.05 -21.60
CA ALA A 131 8.69 0.95 -20.75
C ALA A 131 8.29 2.40 -21.04
N THR A 132 7.86 2.71 -22.27
CA THR A 132 7.36 4.03 -22.64
C THR A 132 6.11 3.93 -23.49
N TYR A 133 5.21 4.90 -23.32
CA TYR A 133 3.96 4.99 -24.08
C TYR A 133 4.19 5.09 -25.60
N THR A 134 5.28 5.73 -26.03
CA THR A 134 5.66 5.86 -27.44
C THR A 134 5.89 4.49 -28.09
N LEU A 135 6.48 3.54 -27.37
CA LEU A 135 6.71 2.17 -27.86
C LEU A 135 5.40 1.41 -28.10
N ALA A 136 4.41 1.58 -27.23
CA ALA A 136 3.07 1.03 -27.46
C ALA A 136 2.36 1.73 -28.63
N LYS A 137 2.33 3.07 -28.61
CA LYS A 137 1.55 3.85 -29.56
C LYS A 137 2.05 3.71 -31.00
N ASP A 138 3.35 3.94 -31.19
CA ASP A 138 3.95 4.13 -32.51
C ASP A 138 4.53 2.83 -33.08
N TYR A 139 4.96 1.89 -32.21
CA TYR A 139 5.61 0.64 -32.61
C TYR A 139 4.82 -0.63 -32.25
N LYS A 140 3.69 -0.51 -31.55
CA LYS A 140 2.82 -1.65 -31.18
C LYS A 140 3.52 -2.73 -30.37
N LEU A 141 4.49 -2.35 -29.53
CA LEU A 141 5.17 -3.28 -28.62
C LEU A 141 4.29 -3.76 -27.46
N ASP A 142 3.07 -3.23 -27.34
CA ASP A 142 1.99 -3.72 -26.47
C ASP A 142 1.14 -4.81 -27.12
N ILE A 143 1.47 -5.30 -28.32
CA ILE A 143 0.84 -6.50 -28.89
C ILE A 143 1.69 -7.71 -28.51
N SER A 144 1.11 -8.67 -27.81
CA SER A 144 1.77 -9.92 -27.44
C SER A 144 1.91 -10.87 -28.64
N LEU A 145 2.81 -11.86 -28.51
CA LEU A 145 2.92 -12.92 -29.52
C LEU A 145 1.59 -13.64 -29.71
N PHE A 146 0.88 -13.90 -28.62
CA PHE A 146 -0.43 -14.54 -28.61
C PHE A 146 -1.47 -13.74 -29.40
N GLU A 147 -1.64 -12.46 -29.07
CA GLU A 147 -2.59 -11.60 -29.78
C GLU A 147 -2.23 -11.46 -31.26
N ARG A 148 -0.93 -11.33 -31.57
CA ARG A 148 -0.48 -11.27 -32.96
C ARG A 148 -0.79 -12.54 -33.75
N MET A 149 -0.66 -13.72 -33.12
CA MET A 149 -1.00 -15.00 -33.75
C MET A 149 -2.50 -15.09 -34.05
N VAL A 150 -3.35 -14.72 -33.09
CA VAL A 150 -4.82 -14.66 -33.27
C VAL A 150 -5.19 -13.70 -34.41
N ASN A 151 -4.61 -12.50 -34.43
CA ASN A 151 -4.84 -11.50 -35.47
C ASN A 151 -4.42 -11.95 -36.87
N ASN A 152 -3.46 -12.88 -36.97
CA ASN A 152 -3.03 -13.49 -38.23
C ASN A 152 -3.84 -14.74 -38.63
N GLY A 153 -4.94 -15.03 -37.93
CA GLY A 153 -5.84 -16.13 -38.26
C GLY A 153 -5.33 -17.51 -37.84
N ILE A 154 -4.36 -17.59 -36.92
CA ILE A 154 -4.02 -18.86 -36.28
C ILE A 154 -5.22 -19.30 -35.45
N GLN A 155 -5.61 -20.58 -35.58
CA GLN A 155 -6.68 -21.15 -34.79
C GLN A 155 -6.36 -21.04 -33.29
N CYS A 156 -7.29 -20.45 -32.55
CA CYS A 156 -7.25 -20.33 -31.11
C CYS A 156 -8.50 -20.98 -30.54
N ASP A 157 -8.33 -22.06 -29.80
CA ASP A 157 -9.45 -22.70 -29.10
C ASP A 157 -9.81 -21.86 -27.86
N CYS A 158 -11.10 -21.54 -27.70
CA CYS A 158 -11.59 -20.70 -26.62
C CYS A 158 -12.39 -21.53 -25.62
N LEU A 159 -12.07 -21.41 -24.33
CA LEU A 159 -12.87 -21.96 -23.26
C LEU A 159 -14.04 -21.02 -22.97
N GLU A 160 -15.25 -21.46 -23.30
CA GLU A 160 -16.45 -20.60 -23.27
C GLU A 160 -17.24 -20.67 -21.96
N GLU A 161 -16.99 -21.68 -21.12
CA GLU A 161 -17.70 -21.89 -19.85
C GLU A 161 -16.92 -21.33 -18.66
N GLN A 162 -17.57 -20.50 -17.83
CA GLN A 162 -16.97 -19.85 -16.68
C GLN A 162 -17.54 -20.38 -15.36
N HIS A 163 -16.67 -20.50 -14.35
CA HIS A 163 -16.97 -21.03 -13.02
C HIS A 163 -16.69 -20.04 -11.87
N ARG A 164 -16.41 -18.78 -12.20
CA ARG A 164 -15.95 -17.78 -11.22
C ARG A 164 -17.09 -16.96 -10.65
N MET A 165 -17.81 -16.29 -11.54
CA MET A 165 -18.65 -15.14 -11.21
C MET A 165 -20.12 -15.46 -11.38
N ARG A 166 -20.97 -14.82 -10.59
CA ARG A 166 -22.42 -14.96 -10.76
C ARG A 166 -22.88 -14.56 -12.18
N PRO A 167 -23.99 -15.13 -12.69
CA PRO A 167 -24.60 -14.72 -13.95
C PRO A 167 -24.89 -13.22 -14.03
N GLU A 168 -25.30 -12.60 -12.90
CA GLU A 168 -25.56 -11.16 -12.89
C GLU A 168 -24.28 -10.32 -13.14
N ILE A 169 -23.08 -10.88 -12.87
CA ILE A 169 -21.77 -10.24 -13.15
C ILE A 169 -21.35 -10.55 -14.59
N SER A 170 -21.41 -11.83 -14.99
CA SER A 170 -20.93 -12.28 -16.31
C SER A 170 -21.70 -11.65 -17.46
N MET A 171 -22.98 -11.33 -17.27
CA MET A 171 -23.79 -10.57 -18.22
C MET A 171 -23.15 -9.23 -18.62
N LEU A 172 -22.41 -8.57 -17.74
CA LEU A 172 -21.70 -7.32 -18.07
C LEU A 172 -20.54 -7.55 -19.04
N LEU A 173 -19.96 -8.76 -19.03
CA LEU A 173 -18.87 -9.15 -19.91
C LEU A 173 -19.33 -9.68 -21.27
N GLN A 174 -20.63 -9.94 -21.47
CA GLN A 174 -21.16 -10.40 -22.76
C GLN A 174 -20.94 -9.40 -23.90
N HIS A 175 -20.76 -8.12 -23.56
CA HIS A 175 -20.37 -7.06 -24.51
C HIS A 175 -18.93 -7.18 -25.01
N ILE A 176 -18.12 -8.01 -24.35
CA ILE A 176 -16.72 -8.30 -24.66
C ILE A 176 -16.61 -9.73 -25.20
N TYR A 177 -17.13 -10.71 -24.45
CA TYR A 177 -17.14 -12.14 -24.83
C TYR A 177 -18.53 -12.58 -25.29
N ARG A 178 -18.68 -12.85 -26.59
CA ARG A 178 -19.99 -13.19 -27.18
C ARG A 178 -20.53 -14.56 -26.76
N ASN A 179 -19.66 -15.52 -26.52
CA ASN A 179 -20.05 -16.93 -26.27
C ASN A 179 -19.88 -17.35 -24.80
N LEU A 180 -19.70 -16.41 -23.88
CA LEU A 180 -19.46 -16.72 -22.47
C LEU A 180 -20.70 -17.35 -21.83
N ARG A 181 -20.54 -18.55 -21.29
CA ARG A 181 -21.59 -19.36 -20.64
C ARG A 181 -21.27 -19.58 -19.17
N ASP A 182 -22.30 -19.56 -18.34
CA ASP A 182 -22.16 -19.76 -16.89
C ASP A 182 -22.35 -21.25 -16.55
N HIS A 183 -21.42 -21.81 -15.79
CA HIS A 183 -21.58 -23.17 -15.26
C HIS A 183 -22.68 -23.23 -14.17
N GLU A 184 -23.40 -24.35 -14.09
CA GLU A 184 -24.54 -24.54 -13.19
C GLU A 184 -24.21 -24.39 -11.70
N SER A 185 -22.96 -24.69 -11.30
CA SER A 185 -22.48 -24.55 -9.91
C SER A 185 -22.59 -23.13 -9.35
N LEU A 186 -22.72 -22.11 -10.20
CA LEU A 186 -22.82 -20.70 -9.80
C LEU A 186 -24.18 -20.37 -9.18
N ALA A 187 -25.20 -21.21 -9.42
CA ALA A 187 -26.51 -21.08 -8.78
C ALA A 187 -26.44 -21.29 -7.25
N GLU A 188 -25.40 -21.98 -6.75
CA GLU A 188 -25.22 -22.29 -5.33
C GLU A 188 -24.66 -21.12 -4.52
N TYR A 189 -24.21 -20.04 -5.15
CA TYR A 189 -23.65 -18.92 -4.43
C TYR A 189 -24.68 -18.27 -3.51
N GLU A 190 -24.28 -17.99 -2.27
CA GLU A 190 -25.07 -17.30 -1.25
C GLU A 190 -25.22 -15.79 -1.54
N HIS A 191 -26.41 -15.24 -1.28
CA HIS A 191 -26.64 -13.80 -1.45
C HIS A 191 -25.76 -12.96 -0.50
N ILE A 192 -25.38 -11.76 -0.94
CA ILE A 192 -24.60 -10.85 -0.11
C ILE A 192 -25.47 -10.32 1.04
N ARG A 193 -24.97 -10.50 2.26
CA ARG A 193 -25.66 -10.13 3.49
C ARG A 193 -25.70 -8.60 3.64
N GLY A 194 -26.83 -8.12 4.15
CA GLY A 194 -27.02 -6.70 4.50
C GLY A 194 -27.32 -5.76 3.32
N VAL A 195 -27.43 -6.27 2.10
CA VAL A 195 -27.65 -5.45 0.90
C VAL A 195 -28.76 -6.05 0.07
N GLY A 196 -29.54 -5.21 -0.60
CA GLY A 196 -30.72 -5.63 -1.38
C GLY A 196 -30.37 -6.27 -2.73
N SER A 197 -29.10 -6.20 -3.11
CA SER A 197 -28.61 -6.71 -4.39
C SER A 197 -27.18 -7.22 -4.26
N ASN A 198 -26.89 -8.35 -4.92
CA ASN A 198 -25.53 -8.89 -5.04
C ASN A 198 -24.63 -7.98 -5.88
N ILE A 199 -25.22 -7.25 -6.82
CA ILE A 199 -24.51 -6.34 -7.71
C ILE A 199 -25.21 -5.00 -7.73
N PHE A 200 -24.47 -3.92 -7.56
CA PHE A 200 -25.06 -2.60 -7.71
C PHE A 200 -24.03 -1.56 -8.14
N PHE A 201 -24.44 -0.70 -9.06
CA PHE A 201 -23.66 0.38 -9.60
C PHE A 201 -24.23 1.69 -9.04
N ILE A 202 -23.42 2.37 -8.21
CA ILE A 202 -23.77 3.59 -7.49
C ILE A 202 -23.38 4.79 -8.36
N ASP A 203 -24.37 5.45 -8.95
CA ASP A 203 -24.16 6.62 -9.80
C ASP A 203 -24.00 7.91 -8.98
N HIS A 204 -23.10 8.78 -9.43
CA HIS A 204 -22.94 10.13 -8.88
C HIS A 204 -22.38 11.11 -9.92
N THR A 205 -22.50 12.41 -9.62
CA THR A 205 -21.99 13.49 -10.49
C THR A 205 -20.83 14.28 -9.88
N GLN A 206 -20.31 13.84 -8.72
CA GLN A 206 -19.21 14.52 -8.01
C GLN A 206 -17.93 14.57 -8.85
N GLU A 207 -17.32 15.76 -8.97
CA GLU A 207 -16.11 15.98 -9.77
C GLU A 207 -14.87 15.33 -9.13
N GLU A 208 -13.96 14.89 -9.99
CA GLU A 208 -12.64 14.39 -9.60
C GLU A 208 -11.71 15.54 -9.17
N LEU A 209 -10.70 15.21 -8.37
CA LEU A 209 -9.61 16.11 -8.01
C LEU A 209 -8.29 15.60 -8.62
N PRO A 210 -7.42 16.50 -9.11
CA PRO A 210 -6.06 16.12 -9.47
C PRO A 210 -5.27 15.75 -8.20
N ASP A 211 -4.35 14.80 -8.34
CA ASP A 211 -3.36 14.50 -7.30
C ASP A 211 -2.28 15.60 -7.23
N ALA A 212 -1.52 15.66 -6.15
CA ALA A 212 -0.50 16.68 -5.88
C ALA A 212 0.51 16.85 -7.04
N ASP A 213 0.84 15.74 -7.73
CA ASP A 213 1.77 15.71 -8.87
C ASP A 213 1.06 15.83 -10.25
N GLN A 214 -0.25 16.06 -10.29
CA GLN A 214 -1.11 16.15 -11.49
C GLN A 214 -1.08 14.95 -12.46
N LYS A 215 -0.34 13.87 -12.14
CA LYS A 215 -0.25 12.64 -12.95
C LYS A 215 -1.29 11.58 -12.60
N SER A 216 -2.02 11.78 -11.51
CA SER A 216 -3.08 10.87 -11.07
C SER A 216 -4.35 11.61 -10.68
N HIS A 217 -5.43 10.86 -10.51
CA HIS A 217 -6.76 11.37 -10.21
C HIS A 217 -7.30 10.69 -8.95
N LEU A 218 -8.09 11.44 -8.18
CA LEU A 218 -8.80 10.91 -7.03
C LEU A 218 -10.21 11.48 -6.95
N ASN A 219 -11.12 10.72 -6.34
CA ASN A 219 -12.47 11.16 -6.06
C ASN A 219 -12.79 10.88 -4.59
N LYS A 220 -12.77 11.95 -3.77
CA LYS A 220 -13.02 11.84 -2.32
C LYS A 220 -14.44 11.39 -2.00
N HIS A 221 -15.41 11.62 -2.88
CA HIS A 221 -16.77 11.13 -2.67
C HIS A 221 -16.78 9.60 -2.79
N GLU A 222 -16.21 9.08 -3.87
CA GLU A 222 -16.10 7.63 -4.10
C GLU A 222 -15.32 6.94 -2.98
N ALA A 223 -14.16 7.49 -2.59
CA ALA A 223 -13.30 6.90 -1.56
C ALA A 223 -14.05 6.77 -0.23
N ARG A 224 -14.80 7.80 0.18
CA ARG A 224 -15.60 7.78 1.40
C ARG A 224 -16.72 6.76 1.34
N TYR A 225 -17.40 6.65 0.20
CA TYR A 225 -18.49 5.70 0.03
C TYR A 225 -17.98 4.26 0.10
N VAL A 226 -16.92 3.94 -0.65
CA VAL A 226 -16.31 2.61 -0.68
C VAL A 226 -15.79 2.20 0.69
N ALA A 227 -15.11 3.10 1.41
CA ALA A 227 -14.66 2.84 2.78
C ALA A 227 -15.84 2.58 3.73
N ALA A 228 -16.92 3.35 3.62
CA ALA A 228 -18.12 3.16 4.45
C ALA A 228 -18.83 1.84 4.14
N LEU A 229 -18.97 1.48 2.86
CA LEU A 229 -19.55 0.22 2.42
C LEU A 229 -18.69 -0.97 2.85
N CYS A 230 -17.37 -0.88 2.71
CA CYS A 230 -16.45 -1.91 3.19
C CYS A 230 -16.62 -2.14 4.70
N LYS A 231 -16.63 -1.06 5.49
CA LYS A 231 -16.84 -1.14 6.95
C LYS A 231 -18.19 -1.74 7.30
N TYR A 232 -19.23 -1.40 6.53
CA TYR A 232 -20.56 -1.97 6.69
C TYR A 232 -20.57 -3.49 6.43
N LEU A 233 -19.92 -3.96 5.37
CA LEU A 233 -19.83 -5.38 5.03
C LEU A 233 -19.00 -6.17 6.05
N LEU A 234 -17.89 -5.62 6.54
CA LEU A 234 -17.14 -6.23 7.65
C LEU A 234 -18.04 -6.42 8.88
N ARG A 235 -18.90 -5.44 9.18
CA ARG A 235 -19.90 -5.53 10.26
C ARG A 235 -21.06 -6.49 9.97
N GLN A 236 -21.28 -6.91 8.73
CA GLN A 236 -22.19 -8.03 8.39
C GLN A 236 -21.57 -9.40 8.70
N GLY A 237 -20.30 -9.45 9.14
CA GLY A 237 -19.58 -10.67 9.45
C GLY A 237 -18.82 -11.25 8.26
N TYR A 238 -18.50 -10.43 7.24
CA TYR A 238 -17.53 -10.82 6.21
C TYR A 238 -16.11 -10.66 6.75
N SER A 239 -15.27 -11.65 6.47
CA SER A 239 -13.85 -11.56 6.81
C SER A 239 -13.14 -10.57 5.88
N PRO A 240 -12.08 -9.88 6.34
CA PRO A 240 -11.29 -8.97 5.50
C PRO A 240 -10.75 -9.62 4.22
N ASN A 241 -10.39 -10.91 4.27
CA ASN A 241 -9.88 -11.65 3.12
C ASN A 241 -10.95 -11.96 2.05
N GLN A 242 -12.24 -11.77 2.35
CA GLN A 242 -13.32 -11.94 1.36
C GLN A 242 -13.60 -10.66 0.57
N ILE A 243 -13.04 -9.53 0.99
CA ILE A 243 -13.31 -8.23 0.38
C ILE A 243 -12.02 -7.69 -0.23
N THR A 244 -12.11 -7.12 -1.43
CA THR A 244 -11.03 -6.32 -2.00
C THR A 244 -11.60 -5.02 -2.55
N VAL A 245 -10.87 -3.94 -2.29
CA VAL A 245 -11.16 -2.62 -2.85
C VAL A 245 -10.25 -2.38 -4.05
N LEU A 246 -10.87 -2.18 -5.21
CA LEU A 246 -10.19 -1.85 -6.45
C LEU A 246 -10.41 -0.39 -6.82
N THR A 247 -9.41 0.19 -7.46
CA THR A 247 -9.47 1.53 -8.03
C THR A 247 -8.72 1.57 -9.35
N THR A 248 -9.10 2.47 -10.25
CA THR A 248 -8.42 2.61 -11.56
C THR A 248 -7.24 3.57 -11.53
N TYR A 249 -6.99 4.26 -10.42
CA TYR A 249 -5.93 5.27 -10.30
C TYR A 249 -5.16 5.19 -8.98
N TYR A 250 -3.84 5.41 -9.06
CA TYR A 250 -2.94 5.44 -7.90
C TYR A 250 -3.26 6.58 -6.93
N GLY A 251 -3.65 7.78 -7.40
CA GLY A 251 -4.06 8.88 -6.52
C GLY A 251 -5.24 8.49 -5.62
N GLN A 252 -6.20 7.75 -6.17
CA GLN A 252 -7.30 7.18 -5.40
C GLN A 252 -6.85 6.04 -4.47
N LEU A 253 -5.88 5.20 -4.87
CA LEU A 253 -5.30 4.18 -3.99
C LEU A 253 -4.69 4.81 -2.74
N PHE A 254 -3.87 5.88 -2.90
CA PHE A 254 -3.32 6.61 -1.76
C PHE A 254 -4.42 7.25 -0.91
N CYS A 255 -5.44 7.83 -1.55
CA CYS A 255 -6.59 8.40 -0.83
C CYS A 255 -7.34 7.34 0.01
N LEU A 256 -7.57 6.16 -0.55
CA LEU A 256 -8.21 5.03 0.14
C LEU A 256 -7.33 4.50 1.28
N ASN A 257 -6.04 4.29 1.06
CA ASN A 257 -5.12 3.82 2.11
C ASN A 257 -5.03 4.79 3.29
N ASN A 258 -5.05 6.11 3.03
CA ASN A 258 -5.06 7.11 4.08
C ASN A 258 -6.39 7.13 4.87
N MET A 259 -7.49 6.71 4.25
CA MET A 259 -8.83 6.72 4.86
C MET A 259 -9.16 5.40 5.56
N MET A 260 -8.68 4.28 5.03
CA MET A 260 -8.93 2.93 5.51
C MET A 260 -7.82 2.50 6.47
N THR A 261 -7.87 3.01 7.70
CA THR A 261 -6.85 2.73 8.72
C THR A 261 -6.84 1.26 9.15
N THR A 262 -5.66 0.73 9.49
CA THR A 262 -5.47 -0.67 9.91
C THR A 262 -6.36 -1.10 11.08
N SER A 263 -6.75 -0.17 11.95
CA SER A 263 -7.63 -0.46 13.09
C SER A 263 -9.01 -0.98 12.68
N ASP A 264 -9.56 -0.48 11.57
CA ASP A 264 -10.92 -0.79 11.12
C ASP A 264 -10.93 -1.80 9.94
N PHE A 265 -9.82 -1.88 9.18
CA PHE A 265 -9.76 -2.59 7.90
C PHE A 265 -8.59 -3.57 7.81
N ASN A 266 -8.08 -4.07 8.95
CA ASN A 266 -6.94 -4.98 8.97
C ASN A 266 -7.18 -6.20 8.05
N GLY A 267 -6.31 -6.41 7.07
CA GLY A 267 -6.39 -7.52 6.12
C GLY A 267 -7.26 -7.29 4.88
N VAL A 268 -7.92 -6.13 4.74
CA VAL A 268 -8.59 -5.78 3.47
C VAL A 268 -7.54 -5.32 2.46
N LYS A 269 -7.51 -5.96 1.29
CA LYS A 269 -6.61 -5.54 0.20
C LYS A 269 -7.20 -4.34 -0.53
N VAL A 270 -6.38 -3.31 -0.73
CA VAL A 270 -6.69 -2.13 -1.56
C VAL A 270 -5.61 -2.03 -2.63
N THR A 271 -5.99 -2.06 -3.91
CA THR A 271 -5.01 -2.02 -5.01
C THR A 271 -5.61 -1.41 -6.28
N VAL A 272 -4.76 -1.08 -7.24
CA VAL A 272 -5.17 -0.69 -8.58
C VAL A 272 -5.54 -1.92 -9.41
N VAL A 273 -6.50 -1.76 -10.34
CA VAL A 273 -6.98 -2.84 -11.23
C VAL A 273 -5.84 -3.50 -12.01
N ASP A 274 -4.89 -2.72 -12.53
CA ASP A 274 -3.73 -3.24 -13.29
C ASP A 274 -2.88 -4.22 -12.47
N ASN A 275 -2.85 -4.09 -11.13
CA ASN A 275 -2.07 -4.95 -10.24
C ASN A 275 -2.91 -6.11 -9.65
N TYR A 276 -4.08 -6.41 -10.22
CA TYR A 276 -5.03 -7.40 -9.69
C TYR A 276 -5.41 -8.48 -10.73
N GLN A 277 -4.58 -8.66 -11.76
CA GLN A 277 -4.76 -9.75 -12.73
C GLN A 277 -4.49 -11.11 -12.09
N GLY A 278 -5.15 -12.16 -12.59
CA GLY A 278 -5.12 -13.50 -12.02
C GLY A 278 -5.82 -13.65 -10.66
N GLU A 279 -6.09 -12.55 -9.95
CA GLU A 279 -6.74 -12.57 -8.65
C GLU A 279 -8.27 -12.45 -8.75
N GLU A 280 -8.94 -13.05 -7.77
CA GLU A 280 -10.39 -13.01 -7.58
C GLU A 280 -10.74 -12.87 -6.10
N LYS A 281 -11.92 -12.30 -5.81
CA LYS A 281 -12.45 -12.19 -4.45
C LYS A 281 -13.95 -12.42 -4.40
N ASP A 282 -14.44 -12.88 -3.25
CA ASP A 282 -15.88 -13.04 -3.01
C ASP A 282 -16.62 -11.72 -3.25
N ILE A 283 -16.10 -10.62 -2.72
CA ILE A 283 -16.68 -9.28 -2.86
C ILE A 283 -15.63 -8.30 -3.36
N ILE A 284 -15.95 -7.59 -4.45
CA ILE A 284 -15.15 -6.47 -4.97
C ILE A 284 -15.92 -5.17 -4.83
N LEU A 285 -15.24 -4.15 -4.30
CA LEU A 285 -15.70 -2.77 -4.28
C LEU A 285 -14.82 -1.96 -5.24
N LEU A 286 -15.38 -1.40 -6.30
CA LEU A 286 -14.63 -0.73 -7.36
C LEU A 286 -14.95 0.78 -7.40
N SER A 287 -13.91 1.61 -7.37
CA SER A 287 -13.98 3.06 -7.60
C SER A 287 -13.44 3.40 -8.99
N LEU A 288 -14.26 4.07 -9.82
CA LEU A 288 -13.93 4.44 -11.20
C LEU A 288 -13.26 5.82 -11.30
N VAL A 289 -13.44 6.69 -10.31
CA VAL A 289 -12.81 8.00 -10.13
C VAL A 289 -13.24 9.09 -11.11
N ARG A 290 -13.33 8.77 -12.42
CA ARG A 290 -13.40 9.78 -13.47
C ARG A 290 -14.74 10.50 -13.52
N SER A 291 -14.66 11.82 -13.40
CA SER A 291 -15.78 12.76 -13.46
C SER A 291 -15.22 14.17 -13.67
N ASN A 292 -15.13 14.63 -14.91
CA ASN A 292 -14.54 15.92 -15.26
C ASN A 292 -15.28 16.61 -16.41
N ARG A 293 -15.07 17.92 -16.54
CA ARG A 293 -15.70 18.74 -17.59
C ARG A 293 -15.08 18.58 -18.97
N GLU A 294 -13.87 18.03 -19.05
CA GLU A 294 -13.08 17.91 -20.27
C GLU A 294 -13.45 16.65 -21.10
N GLY A 295 -14.34 15.79 -20.60
CA GLY A 295 -14.73 14.57 -21.31
C GLY A 295 -13.66 13.47 -21.32
N ARG A 296 -12.66 13.55 -20.43
CA ARG A 296 -11.54 12.60 -20.41
C ARG A 296 -11.81 11.44 -19.46
N ILE A 297 -11.94 10.23 -20.00
CA ILE A 297 -12.16 9.00 -19.21
C ILE A 297 -10.90 8.14 -19.04
N GLY A 298 -9.82 8.45 -19.77
CA GLY A 298 -8.49 7.83 -19.60
C GLY A 298 -8.52 6.29 -19.60
N PHE A 299 -8.12 5.71 -18.46
CA PHE A 299 -8.09 4.27 -18.19
C PHE A 299 -9.38 3.56 -18.62
N LEU A 300 -10.52 4.19 -18.37
CA LEU A 300 -11.87 3.65 -18.61
C LEU A 300 -12.29 3.70 -20.09
N LYS A 301 -11.39 4.08 -21.00
CA LYS A 301 -11.61 3.96 -22.45
C LYS A 301 -11.16 2.61 -23.01
N ILE A 302 -10.21 1.95 -22.34
CA ILE A 302 -9.54 0.75 -22.84
C ILE A 302 -10.39 -0.47 -22.46
N SER A 303 -10.92 -1.19 -23.44
CA SER A 303 -11.78 -2.38 -23.25
C SER A 303 -11.11 -3.43 -22.37
N ASN A 304 -9.83 -3.71 -22.63
CA ASN A 304 -9.02 -4.69 -21.89
C ASN A 304 -9.02 -4.45 -20.37
N ARG A 305 -8.89 -3.17 -19.97
CA ARG A 305 -8.87 -2.77 -18.57
C ARG A 305 -10.25 -2.81 -17.93
N ILE A 306 -11.29 -2.51 -18.70
CA ILE A 306 -12.69 -2.63 -18.25
C ILE A 306 -13.04 -4.10 -18.03
N CYS A 307 -12.64 -4.98 -18.95
CA CYS A 307 -12.80 -6.43 -18.79
C CYS A 307 -12.20 -6.92 -17.48
N VAL A 308 -10.94 -6.55 -17.21
CA VAL A 308 -10.27 -6.89 -15.96
C VAL A 308 -11.00 -6.31 -14.76
N ALA A 309 -11.47 -5.06 -14.80
CA ALA A 309 -12.16 -4.45 -13.66
C ALA A 309 -13.50 -5.13 -13.32
N LEU A 310 -14.25 -5.61 -14.33
CA LEU A 310 -15.58 -6.19 -14.17
C LEU A 310 -15.57 -7.69 -13.82
N SER A 311 -14.44 -8.39 -13.99
CA SER A 311 -14.35 -9.85 -13.91
C SER A 311 -13.74 -10.42 -12.62
N ARG A 312 -13.47 -9.58 -11.61
CA ARG A 312 -12.73 -9.97 -10.38
C ARG A 312 -13.62 -10.45 -9.23
N ALA A 313 -14.90 -10.13 -9.30
CA ALA A 313 -15.87 -10.48 -8.26
C ALA A 313 -16.48 -11.86 -8.51
N LYS A 314 -16.55 -12.69 -7.47
CA LYS A 314 -17.24 -13.98 -7.52
C LYS A 314 -18.72 -13.83 -7.18
N LYS A 315 -19.02 -13.25 -6.01
CA LYS A 315 -20.36 -13.23 -5.41
C LYS A 315 -20.98 -11.83 -5.35
N GLY A 316 -20.19 -10.82 -4.95
CA GLY A 316 -20.67 -9.47 -4.70
C GLY A 316 -19.87 -8.42 -5.46
N PHE A 317 -20.53 -7.54 -6.21
CA PHE A 317 -19.85 -6.53 -7.01
C PHE A 317 -20.50 -5.16 -6.89
N TYR A 318 -19.79 -4.23 -6.28
CA TYR A 318 -20.29 -2.87 -6.04
C TYR A 318 -19.36 -1.86 -6.67
N VAL A 319 -19.88 -1.10 -7.63
CA VAL A 319 -19.10 -0.14 -8.41
C VAL A 319 -19.62 1.25 -8.14
N ILE A 320 -18.74 2.21 -7.85
CA ILE A 320 -19.11 3.62 -7.74
C ILE A 320 -18.42 4.43 -8.84
N GLY A 321 -19.17 5.31 -9.48
CA GLY A 321 -18.64 6.17 -10.54
C GLY A 321 -19.71 7.08 -11.15
N ASN A 322 -19.28 7.91 -12.09
CA ASN A 322 -20.19 8.77 -12.87
C ASN A 322 -20.57 8.07 -14.18
N PHE A 323 -21.63 7.26 -14.16
CA PHE A 323 -22.01 6.42 -15.29
C PHE A 323 -22.62 7.21 -16.44
N SER A 324 -23.33 8.31 -16.13
CA SER A 324 -23.84 9.23 -17.14
C SER A 324 -22.71 9.87 -17.98
N PHE A 325 -21.58 10.18 -17.33
CA PHE A 325 -20.37 10.67 -17.97
C PHE A 325 -19.67 9.57 -18.79
N LEU A 326 -19.49 8.38 -18.21
CA LEU A 326 -18.82 7.27 -18.89
C LEU A 326 -19.57 6.80 -20.14
N ALA A 327 -20.89 6.66 -20.07
CA ALA A 327 -21.72 6.24 -21.21
C ALA A 327 -21.68 7.26 -22.38
N ARG A 328 -21.42 8.53 -22.10
CA ARG A 328 -21.29 9.56 -23.15
C ARG A 328 -19.97 9.46 -23.92
N HIS A 329 -18.93 8.94 -23.28
CA HIS A 329 -17.55 8.98 -23.79
C HIS A 329 -16.98 7.59 -24.14
N SER A 330 -17.74 6.50 -23.94
CA SER A 330 -17.36 5.15 -24.34
C SER A 330 -18.59 4.32 -24.71
N GLU A 331 -18.54 3.66 -25.87
CA GLU A 331 -19.62 2.80 -26.36
C GLU A 331 -19.79 1.55 -25.49
N LEU A 332 -18.69 0.97 -25.03
CA LEU A 332 -18.75 -0.19 -24.13
C LEU A 332 -19.46 0.18 -22.82
N TRP A 333 -19.13 1.33 -22.23
CA TRP A 333 -19.83 1.82 -21.03
C TRP A 333 -21.30 2.14 -21.29
N ARG A 334 -21.65 2.65 -22.48
CA ARG A 334 -23.05 2.86 -22.87
C ARG A 334 -23.83 1.54 -22.83
N ASN A 335 -23.31 0.50 -23.47
CA ASN A 335 -23.95 -0.82 -23.51
C ASN A 335 -24.07 -1.45 -22.09
N ILE A 336 -23.02 -1.33 -21.28
CA ILE A 336 -23.03 -1.79 -19.88
C ILE A 336 -24.10 -1.04 -19.08
N VAL A 337 -24.17 0.29 -19.22
CA VAL A 337 -25.16 1.13 -18.51
C VAL A 337 -26.58 0.79 -18.94
N GLU A 338 -26.84 0.53 -20.22
CA GLU A 338 -28.15 0.09 -20.71
C GLU A 338 -28.56 -1.27 -20.11
N THR A 339 -27.62 -2.21 -20.03
CA THR A 339 -27.82 -3.51 -19.40
C THR A 339 -28.17 -3.35 -17.91
N LEU A 340 -27.39 -2.55 -17.18
CA LEU A 340 -27.61 -2.30 -15.75
C LEU A 340 -28.95 -1.59 -15.46
N LYS A 341 -29.40 -0.70 -16.36
CA LYS A 341 -30.71 -0.04 -16.26
C LYS A 341 -31.85 -1.03 -16.44
N THR A 342 -31.74 -1.92 -17.43
CA THR A 342 -32.73 -2.97 -17.71
C THR A 342 -32.90 -3.89 -16.50
N GLU A 343 -31.78 -4.30 -15.89
CA GLU A 343 -31.77 -5.16 -14.70
C GLU A 343 -32.00 -4.42 -13.36
N LYS A 344 -32.23 -3.11 -13.40
CA LYS A 344 -32.42 -2.25 -12.20
C LYS A 344 -31.26 -2.37 -11.19
N ARG A 345 -30.03 -2.53 -11.68
CA ARG A 345 -28.78 -2.62 -10.88
C ARG A 345 -27.96 -1.33 -10.88
N LEU A 346 -28.48 -0.25 -11.47
CA LEU A 346 -27.88 1.09 -11.48
C LEU A 346 -28.78 2.08 -10.75
N GLY A 347 -28.21 2.92 -9.88
CA GLY A 347 -28.92 4.04 -9.28
C GLY A 347 -28.07 4.82 -8.29
N GLU A 348 -28.64 5.89 -7.73
CA GLU A 348 -27.92 6.78 -6.80
C GLU A 348 -27.79 6.19 -5.38
N ALA A 349 -28.57 5.15 -5.05
CA ALA A 349 -28.65 4.63 -3.68
C ALA A 349 -28.60 3.11 -3.63
N LEU A 350 -27.69 2.58 -2.81
CA LEU A 350 -27.67 1.16 -2.46
C LEU A 350 -28.69 0.89 -1.35
N THR A 351 -29.53 -0.12 -1.52
CA THR A 351 -30.48 -0.54 -0.47
C THR A 351 -29.78 -1.45 0.52
N LEU A 352 -29.76 -1.06 1.80
CA LEU A 352 -29.21 -1.82 2.92
C LEU A 352 -30.33 -2.52 3.68
N HIS A 353 -30.12 -3.74 4.12
CA HIS A 353 -31.05 -4.50 4.95
C HIS A 353 -30.45 -4.86 6.29
N CYS A 354 -31.31 -5.03 7.29
CA CYS A 354 -30.91 -5.63 8.55
C CYS A 354 -31.22 -7.12 8.50
N GLN A 355 -30.22 -7.97 8.77
CA GLN A 355 -30.42 -9.42 8.80
C GLN A 355 -31.45 -9.86 9.85
N ASN A 356 -31.65 -9.06 10.91
CA ASN A 356 -32.57 -9.37 12.01
C ASN A 356 -33.94 -8.72 11.88
N HIS A 357 -34.10 -7.70 11.03
CA HIS A 357 -35.34 -6.96 10.87
C HIS A 357 -35.67 -6.81 9.39
N LEU A 358 -36.70 -7.54 8.97
CA LEU A 358 -37.32 -7.42 7.65
C LEU A 358 -38.08 -6.09 7.59
N ASN A 359 -37.37 -5.03 7.20
CA ASN A 359 -37.94 -3.73 6.84
C ASN A 359 -37.72 -3.50 5.33
N ASP A 360 -38.36 -2.47 4.76
CA ASP A 360 -38.23 -2.04 3.35
C ASP A 360 -36.81 -1.61 2.91
N GLY A 361 -35.80 -1.82 3.76
CA GLY A 361 -34.42 -1.43 3.54
C GLY A 361 -34.18 0.07 3.75
N PHE A 362 -32.91 0.46 3.79
CA PHE A 362 -32.47 1.85 3.91
C PHE A 362 -31.66 2.21 2.68
N LYS A 363 -31.99 3.33 2.03
CA LYS A 363 -31.26 3.80 0.85
C LYS A 363 -30.03 4.60 1.28
N ALA A 364 -28.84 4.07 0.99
CA ALA A 364 -27.57 4.73 1.24
C ALA A 364 -27.05 5.40 -0.03
N VAL A 365 -27.22 6.73 -0.10
CA VAL A 365 -26.76 7.60 -1.20
C VAL A 365 -25.35 8.12 -0.92
N PHE A 366 -25.08 8.50 0.32
CA PHE A 366 -23.81 9.06 0.76
C PHE A 366 -23.13 8.18 1.82
N ALA A 367 -21.82 8.33 1.97
CA ALA A 367 -21.03 7.63 2.99
C ALA A 367 -21.56 7.84 4.43
N GLN A 368 -22.17 9.00 4.71
CA GLN A 368 -22.74 9.33 6.01
C GLN A 368 -24.00 8.52 6.33
N ASP A 369 -24.73 8.08 5.29
CA ASP A 369 -25.97 7.32 5.44
C ASP A 369 -25.73 5.97 6.11
N PHE A 370 -24.56 5.36 5.89
CA PHE A 370 -24.15 4.14 6.60
C PHE A 370 -24.08 4.37 8.12
N LYS A 371 -23.56 5.51 8.58
CA LYS A 371 -23.53 5.86 10.01
C LYS A 371 -24.93 6.21 10.53
N THR A 372 -25.75 6.86 9.70
CA THR A 372 -27.10 7.29 10.06
C THR A 372 -28.07 6.11 10.15
N PHE A 373 -28.03 5.15 9.24
CA PHE A 373 -29.02 4.07 9.16
C PHE A 373 -28.49 2.75 9.74
N ALA A 374 -27.20 2.47 9.57
CA ALA A 374 -26.57 1.23 10.02
C ALA A 374 -25.25 1.44 10.79
N PRO A 375 -25.27 2.22 11.89
CA PRO A 375 -24.05 2.59 12.62
C PRO A 375 -23.24 1.40 13.10
N GLU A 376 -23.87 0.26 13.36
CA GLU A 376 -23.24 -0.99 13.81
C GLU A 376 -23.56 -2.16 12.87
N GLY A 377 -23.78 -1.90 11.58
CA GLY A 377 -24.13 -2.91 10.57
C GLY A 377 -25.60 -3.37 10.60
N GLY A 378 -26.28 -3.29 11.74
CA GLY A 378 -27.73 -3.51 11.85
C GLY A 378 -28.53 -2.22 11.75
N CYS A 379 -29.86 -2.33 11.63
CA CYS A 379 -30.72 -1.16 11.77
C CYS A 379 -30.78 -0.67 13.22
N LYS A 380 -31.34 0.53 13.42
CA LYS A 380 -31.50 1.15 14.74
C LYS A 380 -32.59 0.54 15.63
N LYS A 381 -33.40 -0.39 15.12
CA LYS A 381 -34.47 -1.01 15.91
C LYS A 381 -33.86 -1.97 16.93
N ASP A 382 -34.55 -2.11 18.05
CA ASP A 382 -34.17 -3.08 19.08
C ASP A 382 -34.40 -4.51 18.59
N CYS A 383 -33.31 -5.24 18.36
CA CYS A 383 -33.36 -6.66 17.99
C CYS A 383 -33.73 -7.49 19.23
N LYS A 384 -34.85 -8.22 19.19
CA LYS A 384 -35.20 -9.20 20.26
C LYS A 384 -34.19 -10.35 20.37
N THR A 385 -33.34 -10.54 19.36
CA THR A 385 -32.28 -11.56 19.28
C THR A 385 -30.95 -11.10 19.89
N ARG A 386 -30.77 -9.81 20.17
CA ARG A 386 -29.53 -9.28 20.74
C ARG A 386 -29.74 -9.07 22.23
N CYS A 387 -29.30 -10.03 23.03
CA CYS A 387 -29.39 -9.97 24.49
C CYS A 387 -28.70 -8.69 24.99
N LYS A 388 -29.50 -7.71 25.43
CA LYS A 388 -29.02 -6.47 26.05
C LYS A 388 -28.79 -6.61 27.55
N PHE A 389 -28.95 -7.81 28.10
CA PHE A 389 -28.69 -8.02 29.52
C PHE A 389 -27.23 -7.66 29.83
N PRO A 390 -27.01 -6.83 30.86
CA PRO A 390 -25.68 -6.61 31.38
C PRO A 390 -25.15 -7.94 31.90
N MET A 391 -24.07 -8.43 31.31
CA MET A 391 -23.32 -9.58 31.81
C MET A 391 -21.96 -9.11 32.30
N THR A 392 -21.59 -9.60 33.47
CA THR A 392 -20.24 -9.47 34.00
C THR A 392 -19.34 -10.43 33.22
N ARG A 393 -18.35 -9.90 32.50
CA ARG A 393 -17.39 -10.66 31.72
C ARG A 393 -15.97 -10.31 32.13
N THR A 394 -15.09 -11.31 32.18
CA THR A 394 -13.70 -11.14 32.57
C THR A 394 -12.84 -10.78 31.35
N LEU A 395 -12.10 -9.67 31.43
CA LEU A 395 -11.17 -9.25 30.37
C LEU A 395 -9.99 -10.24 30.29
N PRO A 396 -9.67 -10.78 29.11
CA PRO A 396 -8.65 -11.83 28.96
C PRO A 396 -7.23 -11.34 29.26
N ILE A 397 -6.95 -10.04 29.09
CA ILE A 397 -5.60 -9.48 29.24
C ILE A 397 -5.27 -9.21 30.72
N CYS A 398 -6.21 -8.64 31.49
CA CYS A 398 -5.94 -8.20 32.86
C CYS A 398 -6.73 -8.96 33.94
N GLY A 399 -7.63 -9.87 33.55
CA GLY A 399 -8.42 -10.69 34.48
C GLY A 399 -9.52 -9.92 35.23
N HIS A 400 -9.72 -8.64 34.94
CA HIS A 400 -10.76 -7.83 35.60
C HIS A 400 -12.14 -8.06 34.99
N THR A 401 -13.16 -8.10 35.84
CA THR A 401 -14.55 -8.20 35.42
C THR A 401 -15.14 -6.85 35.06
N VAL A 402 -15.71 -6.74 33.87
CA VAL A 402 -16.44 -5.56 33.39
C VAL A 402 -17.87 -5.93 33.03
N THR A 403 -18.80 -5.03 33.27
CA THR A 403 -20.20 -5.22 32.86
C THR A 403 -20.36 -4.73 31.43
N LEU A 404 -20.62 -5.66 30.51
CA LEU A 404 -20.85 -5.39 29.09
C LEU A 404 -22.23 -5.92 28.70
N LYS A 405 -22.79 -5.45 27.59
CA LYS A 405 -23.99 -6.10 27.06
C LYS A 405 -23.57 -7.46 26.51
N CYS A 406 -24.41 -8.48 26.68
CA CYS A 406 -24.09 -9.87 26.32
C CYS A 406 -23.51 -10.06 24.90
N CYS A 407 -23.89 -9.20 23.95
CA CYS A 407 -23.47 -9.25 22.54
C CYS A 407 -22.38 -8.23 22.15
N ASP A 408 -21.78 -7.53 23.11
CA ASP A 408 -20.66 -6.63 22.86
C ASP A 408 -19.36 -7.45 22.83
N ASP A 409 -18.48 -7.14 21.87
CA ASP A 409 -17.18 -7.78 21.73
C ASP A 409 -16.24 -7.35 22.88
N ILE A 410 -15.54 -8.32 23.45
CA ILE A 410 -14.60 -8.14 24.56
C ILE A 410 -13.24 -7.65 24.05
N ALA A 411 -12.88 -7.93 22.80
CA ALA A 411 -11.52 -7.76 22.27
C ALA A 411 -11.00 -6.31 22.27
N GLY A 412 -11.86 -5.30 22.34
CA GLY A 412 -11.50 -3.87 22.32
C GLY A 412 -11.77 -3.10 23.61
N VAL A 413 -12.23 -3.75 24.68
CA VAL A 413 -12.68 -3.05 25.90
C VAL A 413 -11.50 -2.71 26.81
N LYS A 414 -11.26 -1.41 27.03
CA LYS A 414 -10.28 -0.92 28.00
C LYS A 414 -10.78 -1.14 29.43
N CYS A 415 -9.92 -1.69 30.30
CA CYS A 415 -10.27 -1.96 31.68
C CYS A 415 -10.40 -0.66 32.51
N PRO A 416 -11.58 -0.37 33.11
CA PRO A 416 -11.77 0.82 33.95
C PRO A 416 -11.28 0.62 35.40
N MET A 417 -10.85 -0.59 35.79
CA MET A 417 -10.46 -0.87 37.16
C MET A 417 -9.15 -0.13 37.53
N PRO A 418 -9.03 0.40 38.75
CA PRO A 418 -7.84 1.13 39.17
C PRO A 418 -6.62 0.20 39.23
N TYR A 419 -5.50 0.64 38.66
CA TYR A 419 -4.25 -0.11 38.68
C TYR A 419 -3.51 0.07 40.01
N LYS A 420 -3.67 -0.87 40.95
CA LYS A 420 -3.18 -0.74 42.35
C LYS A 420 -1.72 -1.16 42.55
N GLN A 421 -0.84 -0.98 41.58
CA GLN A 421 0.59 -1.28 41.77
C GLN A 421 1.33 -0.04 42.31
N ARG A 422 2.22 -0.25 43.30
CA ARG A 422 3.09 0.79 43.84
C ARG A 422 4.32 0.93 42.96
N TRP A 423 4.70 2.16 42.66
CA TRP A 423 5.99 2.49 42.06
C TRP A 423 7.12 2.20 43.05
N SER A 424 8.35 2.08 42.56
CA SER A 424 9.55 1.90 43.40
C SER A 424 9.78 3.06 44.38
N CYS A 425 9.23 4.26 44.09
CA CYS A 425 9.23 5.42 44.98
C CYS A 425 8.16 5.36 46.09
N GLY A 426 7.31 4.33 46.14
CA GLY A 426 6.27 4.14 47.15
C GLY A 426 4.89 4.68 46.78
N HIS A 427 4.78 5.53 45.75
CA HIS A 427 3.53 6.10 45.27
C HIS A 427 2.63 5.08 44.56
N VAL A 428 1.30 5.28 44.60
CA VAL A 428 0.31 4.39 43.96
C VAL A 428 -0.11 4.97 42.61
N CYS A 429 -0.10 4.15 41.56
CA CYS A 429 -0.59 4.59 40.25
C CYS A 429 -2.10 4.91 40.29
N GLN A 430 -2.49 6.12 39.86
CA GLN A 430 -3.90 6.53 39.82
C GLN A 430 -4.60 6.21 38.49
N ARG A 431 -3.92 5.58 37.53
CA ARG A 431 -4.48 5.25 36.21
C ARG A 431 -5.32 3.97 36.24
N SER A 432 -6.21 3.85 35.26
CA SER A 432 -6.96 2.62 35.04
C SER A 432 -6.08 1.56 34.37
N CYS A 433 -6.38 0.28 34.62
CA CYS A 433 -5.62 -0.86 34.13
C CYS A 433 -5.57 -0.97 32.59
N GLY A 434 -6.51 -0.34 31.87
CA GLY A 434 -6.57 -0.33 30.40
C GLY A 434 -5.78 0.80 29.74
N GLU A 435 -5.11 1.66 30.52
CA GLU A 435 -4.28 2.76 30.02
C GLU A 435 -2.80 2.37 29.94
N MET A 436 -2.05 2.96 29.01
CA MET A 436 -0.60 2.72 28.95
C MET A 436 0.09 3.31 30.18
N HIS A 437 0.83 2.45 30.89
CA HIS A 437 1.66 2.86 32.02
C HIS A 437 2.96 3.49 31.52
N THR A 438 3.34 4.62 32.11
CA THR A 438 4.68 5.17 31.96
C THR A 438 5.66 4.35 32.81
N THR A 439 6.97 4.59 32.72
CA THR A 439 7.97 3.98 33.65
C THR A 439 8.36 4.92 34.78
N THR A 440 7.81 6.14 34.82
CA THR A 440 8.12 7.18 35.79
C THR A 440 6.89 7.64 36.57
N CYS A 441 7.08 7.91 37.86
CA CYS A 441 6.05 8.46 38.74
C CYS A 441 5.90 9.98 38.52
N LEU A 442 4.68 10.41 38.16
CA LEU A 442 4.35 11.81 37.87
C LEU A 442 3.74 12.56 39.07
N GLU A 443 3.74 11.95 40.26
CA GLU A 443 3.21 12.59 41.46
C GLU A 443 4.05 13.81 41.84
N VAL A 444 3.40 14.93 42.16
CA VAL A 444 4.08 16.20 42.46
C VAL A 444 4.33 16.29 43.96
N LEU A 445 5.61 16.35 44.33
CA LEU A 445 6.09 16.53 45.70
C LEU A 445 6.32 18.02 45.99
N GLU A 446 6.04 18.45 47.22
CA GLU A 446 6.48 19.74 47.74
C GLU A 446 7.79 19.51 48.52
N GLU A 447 8.90 20.04 48.02
CA GLU A 447 10.20 20.03 48.71
C GLU A 447 10.61 21.45 49.09
N ILE A 448 11.28 21.58 50.25
CA ILE A 448 11.86 22.84 50.71
C ILE A 448 13.36 22.78 50.43
N LEU A 449 13.85 23.63 49.53
CA LEU A 449 15.27 23.73 49.21
C LEU A 449 16.05 24.34 50.39
N GLU A 450 17.38 24.14 50.44
CA GLU A 450 18.25 24.71 51.49
C GLU A 450 18.13 26.24 51.62
N CYS A 451 17.79 26.94 50.52
CA CYS A 451 17.53 28.38 50.53
C CYS A 451 16.17 28.78 51.14
N GLY A 452 15.40 27.82 51.68
CA GLY A 452 14.11 28.03 52.34
C GLY A 452 12.90 28.13 51.40
N HIS A 453 13.10 28.08 50.08
CA HIS A 453 12.00 28.16 49.11
C HIS A 453 11.34 26.80 48.86
N LYS A 454 10.01 26.82 48.78
CA LYS A 454 9.18 25.66 48.44
C LYS A 454 9.11 25.49 46.93
N ILE A 455 9.37 24.28 46.45
CA ILE A 455 9.19 23.92 45.04
C ILE A 455 8.25 22.73 44.91
N HIS A 456 7.46 22.73 43.84
CA HIS A 456 6.64 21.60 43.44
C HIS A 456 7.33 20.88 42.29
N ILE A 457 7.75 19.63 42.50
CA ILE A 457 8.51 18.84 41.52
C ILE A 457 7.90 17.47 41.35
N GLN A 458 7.99 16.92 40.13
CA GLN A 458 7.54 15.55 39.91
C GLN A 458 8.50 14.57 40.60
N CYS A 459 7.95 13.50 41.16
CA CYS A 459 8.68 12.55 42.01
C CYS A 459 9.95 11.99 41.35
N TYR A 460 9.95 11.75 40.02
CA TYR A 460 11.16 11.29 39.33
C TYR A 460 12.25 12.38 39.19
N GLU A 461 11.90 13.66 39.29
CA GLU A 461 12.83 14.80 39.20
C GLU A 461 13.47 15.18 40.54
N SER A 462 12.94 14.68 41.67
CA SER A 462 13.39 15.04 43.04
C SER A 462 14.89 14.83 43.26
N LYS A 463 15.50 13.80 42.64
CA LYS A 463 16.94 13.54 42.79
C LYS A 463 17.87 14.42 41.93
N PHE A 464 17.34 15.29 41.08
CA PHE A 464 18.15 15.94 40.02
C PHE A 464 18.06 17.47 39.97
N LYS A 465 17.41 18.13 40.92
CA LYS A 465 17.14 19.59 40.84
C LYS A 465 17.75 20.37 42.01
N GLU A 466 19.03 20.71 41.87
CA GLU A 466 19.80 21.48 42.89
C GLU A 466 19.66 23.01 42.77
N ILE A 467 18.94 23.53 41.76
CA ILE A 467 18.96 24.98 41.45
C ILE A 467 17.57 25.60 41.67
N CYS A 468 17.48 26.50 42.65
CA CYS A 468 16.28 27.29 42.92
C CYS A 468 16.03 28.34 41.82
N THR A 469 14.82 28.38 41.26
CA THR A 469 14.42 29.33 40.21
C THR A 469 13.55 30.50 40.73
N GLU A 470 13.30 30.58 42.04
CA GLU A 470 12.52 31.68 42.64
C GLU A 470 13.26 33.02 42.57
N LYS A 471 12.51 34.11 42.38
CA LYS A 471 13.07 35.47 42.28
C LYS A 471 13.20 36.08 43.67
N CYS A 472 14.44 36.26 44.14
CA CYS A 472 14.72 36.96 45.38
C CYS A 472 14.97 38.46 45.13
N THR A 473 14.47 39.29 46.03
CA THR A 473 14.76 40.73 46.10
C THR A 473 16.01 40.97 46.94
N LEU A 474 17.06 41.47 46.31
CA LEU A 474 18.27 41.92 47.01
C LEU A 474 18.24 43.45 47.14
N PRO A 475 18.30 44.00 48.36
CA PRO A 475 18.53 45.42 48.56
C PRO A 475 19.99 45.76 48.19
N LEU A 476 20.18 46.75 47.32
CA LEU A 476 21.50 47.28 46.99
C LEU A 476 21.87 48.40 47.97
N THR A 477 23.17 48.60 48.20
CA THR A 477 23.70 49.63 49.11
C THR A 477 23.33 51.06 48.70
N CYS A 478 22.85 51.28 47.47
CA CYS A 478 22.34 52.55 46.98
C CYS A 478 20.84 52.79 47.28
N GLY A 479 20.17 51.90 48.01
CA GLY A 479 18.76 52.06 48.42
C GLY A 479 17.72 51.53 47.44
N HIS A 480 18.12 50.94 46.31
CA HIS A 480 17.22 50.31 45.34
C HIS A 480 17.19 48.78 45.46
N THR A 481 16.07 48.14 45.08
CA THR A 481 15.92 46.68 45.04
C THR A 481 16.19 46.11 43.65
N ARG A 482 16.97 45.03 43.59
CA ARG A 482 17.19 44.24 42.37
C ARG A 482 16.60 42.85 42.53
N HIS A 483 15.87 42.38 41.52
CA HIS A 483 15.37 41.01 41.46
C HIS A 483 16.42 40.09 40.82
N LYS A 484 16.81 39.01 41.49
CA LYS A 484 17.74 37.99 40.96
C LYS A 484 17.18 36.59 41.26
N MET A 485 17.43 35.63 40.37
CA MET A 485 17.06 34.22 40.62
C MET A 485 17.94 33.64 41.73
N CYS A 486 17.31 32.97 42.70
CA CYS A 486 17.95 32.45 43.91
C CYS A 486 19.16 31.54 43.61
N GLY A 487 19.02 30.59 42.68
CA GLY A 487 20.05 29.59 42.35
C GLY A 487 21.24 30.07 41.49
N LYS A 488 21.37 31.38 41.23
CA LYS A 488 22.54 31.94 40.51
C LYS A 488 23.26 32.98 41.37
N SER A 489 24.06 32.57 42.35
CA SER A 489 25.09 33.47 42.91
C SER A 489 26.17 32.79 43.75
N MET A 490 27.41 32.73 43.23
CA MET A 490 28.70 33.08 43.88
C MET A 490 29.87 32.23 43.38
N ILE A 491 30.29 32.42 42.13
CA ILE A 491 31.70 32.21 41.75
C ILE A 491 32.12 33.44 40.96
N THR A 492 32.66 34.45 41.65
CA THR A 492 33.66 35.32 41.01
C THR A 492 34.68 35.75 42.04
N ILE A 493 35.85 35.18 41.83
CA ILE A 493 37.14 35.38 42.48
C ILE A 493 37.51 36.87 42.51
N ASN A 494 37.90 37.35 43.69
CA ASN A 494 38.75 38.53 43.86
C ASN A 494 40.15 38.21 43.32
N ILE A 495 40.51 38.69 42.11
CA ILE A 495 41.89 39.09 41.78
C ILE A 495 41.85 40.37 40.92
N ALA A 496 42.13 41.49 41.59
CA ALA A 496 42.82 42.73 41.22
C ALA A 496 42.54 43.46 39.88
N ARG A 497 42.07 44.71 40.02
CA ARG A 497 42.51 45.85 39.19
C ARG A 497 43.73 46.50 39.83
N ARG A 498 44.84 46.56 39.09
CA ARG A 498 45.81 47.67 38.99
C ARG A 498 46.80 47.26 37.91
N GLN A 499 47.04 48.07 36.88
CA GLN A 499 46.73 49.50 36.76
C GLN A 499 45.26 49.84 36.47
#